data_AF-A0A0F3PW54-F1
#
_entry.id   AF-A0A0F3PW54-F1
#
_cell.length_a   1.000
_cell.length_b   1.000
_cell.length_c   1.000
_cell.angle_alpha   90.00
_cell.angle_beta   90.00
_cell.angle_gamma   90.00
#
_symmetry.space_group_name_H-M   'P 1'
#
loop_
_entity.id
_entity.type
_entity.pdbx_description
1 polymer ?
#
loop_
_entity_poly.entity_id
_entity_poly.type
_entity_poly.pdbx_seq_one_letter_code
_entity_poly.pdbx_strand_id
1 'polypeptide(L)'
;MNVFDIRAFANNKHNTVDDTPYGGGPGMLLRADVLGRCIDEVLSLHPNTKLMFTSPRGVSFTQDIARQTMNFDNITLLCGRFEGIDERVVDFYKLQEVSIGDYVLSGGELAAMVIIDTCVRMVPGVIGNAESLKQESMEGSLEYPQYTRPASWKGMEVPEVLLTGNHGEIEKWRRNASLSITAARRPDLLKDRYGENDVE
;
A
#
# COMPACT_ATOMS: atom_id res chain seq x y z
N MET A 1 12.02 -6.50 -10.88
CA MET A 1 11.16 -7.23 -9.92
C MET A 1 11.53 -8.70 -10.01
N ASN A 2 11.96 -9.29 -8.90
CA ASN A 2 12.29 -10.72 -8.81
C ASN A 2 11.16 -11.44 -8.06
N VAL A 3 10.72 -12.58 -8.57
CA VAL A 3 9.66 -13.39 -7.93
C VAL A 3 10.25 -14.75 -7.57
N PHE A 4 10.24 -15.08 -6.29
CA PHE A 4 10.73 -16.36 -5.78
C PHE A 4 9.54 -17.27 -5.49
N ASP A 5 9.49 -18.44 -6.13
CA ASP A 5 8.49 -19.46 -5.81
C ASP A 5 8.90 -20.22 -4.55
N ILE A 6 8.18 -20.00 -3.45
CA ILE A 6 8.41 -20.65 -2.16
C ILE A 6 8.42 -22.18 -2.30
N ARG A 7 7.64 -22.76 -3.23
CA ARG A 7 7.57 -24.21 -3.43
C ARG A 7 8.89 -24.79 -3.93
N ALA A 8 9.71 -24.01 -4.63
CA ALA A 8 11.03 -24.44 -5.10
C ALA A 8 12.01 -24.70 -3.94
N PHE A 9 11.70 -24.21 -2.73
CA PHE A 9 12.51 -24.38 -1.52
C PHE A 9 11.96 -25.48 -0.59
N ALA A 10 10.97 -26.25 -1.04
CA ALA A 10 10.49 -27.41 -0.31
C ALA A 10 11.41 -28.62 -0.55
N ASN A 11 11.95 -29.22 0.52
CA ASN A 11 12.87 -30.36 0.44
C ASN A 11 12.18 -31.74 0.37
N ASN A 12 10.88 -31.77 0.09
CA ASN A 12 10.10 -33.00 0.04
C ASN A 12 9.63 -33.30 -1.40
N LYS A 13 9.37 -34.58 -1.68
CA LYS A 13 8.97 -35.07 -3.02
C LYS A 13 7.71 -34.38 -3.57
N HIS A 14 6.86 -33.86 -2.69
CA HIS A 14 5.55 -33.29 -3.04
C HIS A 14 5.57 -31.76 -3.12
N ASN A 15 6.73 -31.12 -2.91
CA ASN A 15 6.90 -29.68 -2.78
C ASN A 15 5.90 -29.01 -1.81
N THR A 16 5.56 -29.72 -0.73
CA THR A 16 4.66 -29.22 0.32
C THR A 16 5.31 -28.08 1.08
N VAL A 17 4.62 -26.95 1.19
CA VAL A 17 5.10 -25.71 1.82
C VAL A 17 4.41 -25.42 3.14
N ASP A 18 3.34 -26.13 3.44
CA ASP A 18 2.43 -25.93 4.55
C ASP A 18 2.27 -27.18 5.41
N ASP A 19 1.82 -27.02 6.65
CA ASP A 19 1.47 -28.12 7.54
C ASP A 19 0.36 -27.69 8.53
N THR A 20 -0.23 -28.66 9.22
CA THR A 20 -1.23 -28.41 10.25
C THR A 20 -0.63 -27.66 11.45
N PRO A 21 -1.38 -26.73 12.08
CA PRO A 21 -0.89 -26.00 13.24
C PRO A 21 -0.73 -26.92 14.47
N TYR A 22 0.36 -26.74 15.21
CA TYR A 22 0.48 -27.31 16.55
C TYR A 22 -0.59 -26.71 17.48
N GLY A 23 -1.15 -27.55 18.35
CA GLY A 23 -2.28 -27.16 19.21
C GLY A 23 -3.66 -27.44 18.62
N GLY A 24 -3.72 -27.89 17.35
CA GLY A 24 -4.97 -28.16 16.64
C GLY A 24 -5.63 -26.89 16.11
N GLY A 25 -6.80 -27.06 15.49
CA GLY A 25 -7.51 -26.00 14.77
C GLY A 25 -7.64 -26.31 13.27
N PRO A 26 -8.56 -25.64 12.56
CA PRO A 26 -8.68 -25.77 11.11
C PRO A 26 -7.53 -25.07 10.38
N GLY A 27 -7.32 -25.43 9.11
CA GLY A 27 -6.39 -24.73 8.23
C GLY A 27 -4.96 -25.27 8.25
N MET A 28 -4.08 -24.55 7.54
CA MET A 28 -2.67 -24.90 7.34
C MET A 28 -1.81 -23.65 7.56
N LEU A 29 -0.56 -23.82 7.97
CA LEU A 29 0.42 -22.74 8.10
C LEU A 29 1.62 -23.00 7.20
N LEU A 30 2.16 -21.95 6.58
CA LEU A 30 3.42 -22.06 5.86
C LEU A 30 4.57 -22.39 6.82
N ARG A 31 5.36 -23.39 6.44
CA ARG A 31 6.40 -23.99 7.28
C ARG A 31 7.65 -23.12 7.36
N ALA A 32 8.17 -22.98 8.58
CA ALA A 32 9.38 -22.20 8.84
C ALA A 32 10.61 -22.68 8.06
N ASP A 33 10.79 -24.00 7.88
CA ASP A 33 11.97 -24.54 7.21
C ASP A 33 12.00 -24.23 5.71
N VAL A 34 10.84 -24.19 5.06
CA VAL A 34 10.69 -23.84 3.64
C VAL A 34 10.89 -22.34 3.44
N LEU A 35 10.21 -21.53 4.26
CA LEU A 35 10.34 -20.08 4.22
C LEU A 35 11.76 -19.64 4.54
N GLY A 36 12.40 -20.25 5.54
CA GLY A 36 13.78 -19.93 5.91
C GLY A 36 14.75 -20.15 4.75
N ARG A 37 14.69 -21.29 4.06
CA ARG A 37 15.52 -21.54 2.87
C ARG A 37 15.29 -20.51 1.76
N CYS A 38 14.03 -20.13 1.53
CA CYS A 38 13.71 -19.11 0.52
C CYS A 38 14.25 -17.72 0.92
N ILE A 39 14.08 -17.32 2.17
CA ILE A 39 14.52 -16.01 2.67
C ILE A 39 16.06 -15.97 2.72
N ASP A 40 16.72 -17.04 3.15
CA ASP A 40 18.18 -17.13 3.18
C ASP A 40 18.79 -16.99 1.78
N GLU A 41 18.15 -17.56 0.74
CA GLU A 41 18.57 -17.36 -0.64
C GLU A 41 18.38 -15.91 -1.10
N VAL A 42 17.26 -15.27 -0.74
CA VAL A 42 17.07 -13.85 -1.04
C VAL A 42 18.12 -12.99 -0.32
N LEU A 43 18.46 -13.31 0.93
CA LEU A 43 19.50 -12.62 1.70
C LEU A 43 20.90 -12.88 1.14
N SER A 44 21.18 -14.03 0.55
CA SER A 44 22.46 -14.31 -0.11
C SER A 44 22.67 -13.39 -1.32
N LEU A 45 21.60 -13.09 -2.05
CA LEU A 45 21.60 -12.18 -3.20
C LEU A 45 21.53 -10.70 -2.79
N HIS A 46 20.80 -10.41 -1.70
CA HIS A 46 20.45 -9.06 -1.25
C HIS A 46 20.54 -8.94 0.29
N PRO A 47 21.75 -8.92 0.88
CA PRO A 47 21.94 -9.03 2.32
C PRO A 47 21.37 -7.86 3.14
N ASN A 48 21.16 -6.70 2.50
CA ASN A 48 20.61 -5.49 3.12
C ASN A 48 19.13 -5.25 2.75
N THR A 49 18.44 -6.25 2.20
CA THR A 49 17.02 -6.09 1.81
C THR A 49 16.14 -5.82 3.02
N LYS A 50 15.17 -4.91 2.86
CA LYS A 50 14.14 -4.69 3.86
C LYS A 50 13.11 -5.82 3.79
N LEU A 51 13.13 -6.70 4.79
CA LEU A 51 12.15 -7.78 4.92
C LEU A 51 10.82 -7.28 5.50
N MET A 52 9.75 -7.49 4.74
CA MET A 52 8.39 -7.13 5.10
C MET A 52 7.47 -8.34 4.90
N PHE A 53 6.43 -8.45 5.71
CA PHE A 53 5.43 -9.53 5.64
C PHE A 53 4.04 -8.92 5.52
N THR A 54 3.29 -9.31 4.50
CA THR A 54 1.90 -8.89 4.33
C THR A 54 0.99 -9.63 5.31
N SER A 55 0.48 -8.92 6.31
CA SER A 55 -0.26 -9.50 7.43
C SER A 55 -1.33 -8.52 7.89
N PRO A 56 -2.59 -8.96 8.14
CA PRO A 56 -3.62 -8.08 8.70
C PRO A 56 -3.28 -7.59 10.11
N ARG A 57 -2.32 -8.23 10.80
CA ARG A 57 -1.81 -7.81 12.12
C ARG A 57 -0.78 -6.67 12.05
N GLY A 58 -0.30 -6.37 10.84
CA GLY A 58 0.74 -5.39 10.61
C GLY A 58 0.30 -3.94 10.77
N VAL A 59 1.27 -3.03 10.72
CA VAL A 59 0.98 -1.59 10.65
C VAL A 59 0.19 -1.28 9.39
N SER A 60 -0.84 -0.45 9.49
CA SER A 60 -1.64 -0.03 8.33
C SER A 60 -0.76 0.73 7.33
N PHE A 61 -0.79 0.29 6.08
CA PHE A 61 -0.02 0.87 5.00
C PHE A 61 -0.60 2.23 4.62
N THR A 62 0.23 3.27 4.68
CA THR A 62 -0.11 4.65 4.33
C THR A 62 0.91 5.21 3.35
N GLN A 63 0.62 6.38 2.79
CA GLN A 63 1.57 7.08 1.91
C GLN A 63 2.89 7.39 2.62
N ASP A 64 2.88 7.62 3.94
CA ASP A 64 4.09 7.80 4.74
C ASP A 64 4.89 6.51 4.88
N ILE A 65 4.22 5.38 5.15
CA ILE A 65 4.90 4.07 5.19
C ILE A 65 5.50 3.75 3.81
N ALA A 66 4.81 4.08 2.71
CA ALA A 66 5.35 3.92 1.36
C ALA A 66 6.63 4.75 1.15
N ARG A 67 6.62 6.04 1.52
CA ARG A 67 7.81 6.91 1.47
C ARG A 67 8.97 6.38 2.32
N GLN A 68 8.69 5.93 3.54
CA GLN A 68 9.70 5.32 4.41
C GLN A 68 10.26 4.04 3.80
N THR A 69 9.41 3.22 3.18
CA THR A 69 9.80 1.98 2.51
C THR A 69 10.74 2.26 1.33
N MET A 70 10.53 3.35 0.61
CA MET A 70 11.41 3.78 -0.49
C MET A 70 12.79 4.28 -0.08
N ASN A 71 13.05 4.51 1.22
CA ASN A 71 14.40 4.81 1.69
C ASN A 71 15.31 3.57 1.68
N PHE A 72 14.77 2.38 1.43
CA PHE A 72 15.53 1.15 1.24
C PHE A 72 15.68 0.85 -0.26
N ASP A 73 16.92 0.63 -0.70
CA ASP A 73 17.22 0.34 -2.12
C ASP A 73 16.75 -1.05 -2.56
N ASN A 74 16.55 -1.97 -1.62
CA ASN A 74 16.06 -3.32 -1.87
C ASN A 74 15.02 -3.69 -0.81
N ILE A 75 13.89 -4.24 -1.27
CA ILE A 75 12.74 -4.59 -0.43
C ILE A 75 12.31 -6.00 -0.81
N THR A 76 11.98 -6.80 0.20
CA THR A 76 11.48 -8.16 0.04
C THR A 76 10.14 -8.29 0.75
N LEU A 77 9.11 -8.64 -0.01
CA LEU A 77 7.74 -8.80 0.47
C LEU A 77 7.40 -10.29 0.55
N LEU A 78 7.30 -10.82 1.77
CA LEU A 78 6.79 -12.16 2.01
C LEU A 78 5.26 -12.15 1.94
N CYS A 79 4.71 -12.99 1.06
CA CYS A 79 3.27 -13.15 0.88
C CYS A 79 2.77 -14.37 1.66
N GLY A 80 1.91 -14.14 2.65
CA GLY A 80 1.24 -15.22 3.38
C GLY A 80 0.15 -15.90 2.56
N ARG A 81 -0.18 -17.15 2.92
CA ARG A 81 -1.32 -17.94 2.43
C ARG A 81 -1.87 -18.77 3.58
N PHE A 82 -3.01 -19.43 3.35
CA PHE A 82 -3.66 -20.27 4.35
C PHE A 82 -4.00 -19.46 5.61
N GLU A 83 -3.69 -19.97 6.81
CA GLU A 83 -3.86 -19.25 8.07
C GLU A 83 -2.68 -18.31 8.40
N GLY A 84 -1.63 -18.30 7.56
CA GLY A 84 -0.45 -17.47 7.74
C GLY A 84 0.86 -18.25 7.66
N ILE A 85 1.85 -17.78 8.42
CA ILE A 85 3.19 -18.36 8.49
C ILE A 85 3.52 -18.76 9.92
N ASP A 86 4.46 -19.70 10.08
CA ASP A 86 5.01 -20.02 11.39
C ASP A 86 5.65 -18.78 12.04
N GLU A 87 5.20 -18.44 13.26
CA GLU A 87 5.60 -17.23 13.99
C GLU A 87 7.12 -17.11 14.17
N ARG A 88 7.84 -18.24 14.24
CA ARG A 88 9.31 -18.24 14.37
C ARG A 88 10.00 -17.56 13.19
N VAL A 89 9.37 -17.54 12.01
CA VAL A 89 9.90 -16.84 10.84
C VAL A 89 9.82 -15.32 11.03
N VAL A 90 8.70 -14.83 11.57
CA VAL A 90 8.53 -13.41 11.91
C VAL A 90 9.58 -13.00 12.93
N ASP A 91 9.72 -13.77 14.00
CA ASP A 91 10.63 -13.49 15.11
C ASP A 91 12.10 -13.57 14.71
N PHE A 92 12.50 -14.57 13.94
CA PHE A 92 13.90 -14.80 13.59
C PHE A 92 14.40 -13.74 12.60
N TYR A 93 13.64 -13.48 11.53
CA TYR A 93 14.02 -12.53 10.49
C TYR A 93 13.61 -11.08 10.78
N LYS A 94 12.95 -10.83 11.92
CA LYS A 94 12.46 -9.49 12.32
C LYS A 94 11.61 -8.84 11.23
N LEU A 95 10.69 -9.62 10.67
CA LEU A 95 9.85 -9.17 9.56
C LEU A 95 9.00 -7.98 10.00
N GLN A 96 8.99 -6.91 9.20
CA GLN A 96 8.02 -5.84 9.41
C GLN A 96 6.67 -6.29 8.86
N GLU A 97 5.71 -6.53 9.75
CA GLU A 97 4.33 -6.81 9.35
C GLU A 97 3.64 -5.54 8.82
N VAL A 98 2.97 -5.66 7.68
CA VAL A 98 2.22 -4.56 7.05
C VAL A 98 0.85 -5.04 6.61
N SER A 99 -0.19 -4.30 7.01
CA SER A 99 -1.58 -4.50 6.59
C SER A 99 -1.97 -3.44 5.55
N ILE A 100 -2.73 -3.82 4.53
CA ILE A 100 -3.28 -2.85 3.55
C ILE A 100 -4.71 -2.40 3.90
N GLY A 101 -5.22 -2.83 5.06
CA GLY A 101 -6.48 -2.35 5.62
C GLY A 101 -7.17 -3.38 6.51
N ASP A 102 -8.25 -2.95 7.15
CA ASP A 102 -8.99 -3.73 8.16
C ASP A 102 -9.95 -4.73 7.51
N TYR A 103 -9.40 -5.66 6.75
CA TYR A 103 -10.11 -6.75 6.06
C TYR A 103 -9.17 -7.94 5.82
N VAL A 104 -9.75 -9.11 5.57
CA VAL A 104 -8.99 -10.36 5.36
C VAL A 104 -8.99 -10.74 3.87
N LEU A 105 -7.80 -10.99 3.34
CA LEU A 105 -7.59 -11.51 1.98
C LEU A 105 -7.20 -12.99 2.03
N SER A 106 -7.37 -13.70 0.92
CA SER A 106 -6.97 -15.11 0.79
C SER A 106 -5.46 -15.33 0.67
N GLY A 107 -4.69 -14.26 0.56
CA GLY A 107 -3.24 -14.28 0.42
C GLY A 107 -2.64 -12.88 0.36
N GLY A 108 -1.33 -12.82 0.57
CA GLY A 108 -0.53 -11.60 0.62
C GLY A 108 -0.23 -10.97 -0.74
N GLU A 109 -0.48 -11.68 -1.84
CA GLU A 109 0.00 -11.26 -3.16
C GLU A 109 -0.63 -9.93 -3.63
N LEU A 110 -1.93 -9.72 -3.38
CA LEU A 110 -2.58 -8.44 -3.68
C LEU A 110 -2.02 -7.31 -2.80
N ALA A 111 -1.76 -7.59 -1.52
CA ALA A 111 -1.15 -6.60 -0.62
C ALA A 111 0.26 -6.21 -1.09
N ALA A 112 1.07 -7.19 -1.51
CA ALA A 112 2.38 -6.92 -2.08
C ALA A 112 2.29 -6.09 -3.37
N MET A 113 1.34 -6.40 -4.26
CA MET A 113 1.11 -5.62 -5.48
C MET A 113 0.68 -4.17 -5.17
N VAL A 114 -0.20 -3.95 -4.19
CA VAL A 114 -0.62 -2.61 -3.74
C VAL A 114 0.58 -1.81 -3.21
N ILE A 115 1.42 -2.44 -2.38
CA ILE A 115 2.64 -1.82 -1.84
C ILE A 115 3.60 -1.46 -2.97
N ILE A 116 3.86 -2.39 -3.89
CA ILE A 116 4.76 -2.19 -5.04
C ILE A 116 4.25 -1.04 -5.92
N ASP A 117 2.98 -1.05 -6.31
CA ASP A 117 2.40 0.00 -7.17
C ASP A 117 2.53 1.38 -6.53
N THR A 118 2.20 1.48 -5.23
CA THR A 118 2.28 2.73 -4.46
C THR A 118 3.72 3.26 -4.41
N CYS A 119 4.70 2.39 -4.15
CA CYS A 119 6.11 2.77 -4.07
C CYS A 119 6.71 3.10 -5.45
N VAL A 120 6.47 2.25 -6.45
CA VAL A 120 7.04 2.41 -7.81
C VAL A 120 6.52 3.67 -8.48
N ARG A 121 5.26 4.06 -8.24
CA ARG A 121 4.68 5.30 -8.80
C ARG A 121 5.43 6.57 -8.38
N MET A 122 6.08 6.55 -7.22
CA MET A 122 6.87 7.67 -6.70
C MET A 122 8.33 7.66 -7.21
N VAL A 123 8.77 6.62 -7.93
CA VAL A 123 10.12 6.55 -8.49
C VAL A 123 10.24 7.57 -9.65
N PRO A 124 11.27 8.44 -9.65
CA PRO A 124 11.47 9.41 -10.72
C PRO A 124 11.53 8.75 -12.10
N GLY A 125 10.73 9.26 -13.04
CA GLY A 125 10.65 8.77 -14.42
C GLY A 125 9.62 7.66 -14.66
N VAL A 126 8.95 7.15 -13.62
CA VAL A 126 7.85 6.17 -13.80
C VAL A 126 6.58 6.87 -14.29
N ILE A 127 6.22 8.00 -13.70
CA ILE A 127 5.09 8.81 -14.16
C ILE A 127 5.58 10.00 -15.01
N GLY A 128 4.85 10.31 -16.08
CA GLY A 128 5.27 11.30 -17.07
C GLY A 128 5.08 12.77 -16.66
N ASN A 129 4.27 13.06 -15.63
CA ASN A 129 4.04 14.43 -15.16
C ASN A 129 4.32 14.55 -13.66
N ALA A 130 5.45 15.19 -13.30
CA ALA A 130 5.85 15.43 -11.92
C ALA A 130 4.86 16.31 -11.14
N GLU A 131 4.05 17.14 -11.82
CA GLU A 131 3.02 17.97 -11.18
C GLU A 131 1.85 17.12 -10.65
N SER A 132 1.61 15.94 -11.23
CA SER A 132 0.58 14.99 -10.75
C SER A 132 0.84 14.59 -9.29
N LEU A 133 2.09 14.25 -8.95
CA LEU A 133 2.43 13.82 -7.58
C LEU A 133 2.24 14.93 -6.54
N LYS A 134 2.35 16.20 -6.95
CA LYS A 134 2.31 17.34 -6.05
C LYS A 134 0.89 17.78 -5.67
N GLN A 135 -0.13 17.30 -6.39
CA GLN A 135 -1.54 17.63 -6.15
C GLN A 135 -2.38 16.40 -5.77
N GLU A 136 -1.77 15.24 -5.58
CA GLU A 136 -2.48 13.99 -5.35
C GLU A 136 -3.11 13.88 -3.95
N SER A 137 -4.32 13.32 -3.94
CA SER A 137 -5.07 12.97 -2.74
C SER A 137 -4.25 12.22 -1.69
N MET A 138 -4.50 12.52 -0.42
CA MET A 138 -3.86 11.98 0.80
C MET A 138 -2.60 12.70 1.28
N GLU A 139 -2.16 13.80 0.65
CA GLU A 139 -1.33 14.83 1.31
C GLU A 139 -2.20 15.80 2.15
N GLY A 140 -3.07 15.23 3.00
CA GLY A 140 -3.90 15.99 3.95
C GLY A 140 -5.22 16.53 3.39
N SER A 141 -5.65 16.11 2.19
CA SER A 141 -7.01 16.35 1.65
C SER A 141 -7.36 15.37 0.53
N LEU A 142 -8.65 15.18 0.26
CA LEU A 142 -9.17 14.44 -0.88
C LEU A 142 -9.20 15.30 -2.16
N GLU A 143 -9.10 14.67 -3.34
CA GLU A 143 -9.12 15.37 -4.62
C GLU A 143 -10.39 16.23 -4.79
N TYR A 144 -10.23 17.36 -5.48
CA TYR A 144 -11.37 18.09 -6.02
C TYR A 144 -12.01 17.34 -7.20
N PRO A 145 -13.29 17.59 -7.53
CA PRO A 145 -13.92 16.99 -8.69
C PRO A 145 -13.23 17.43 -9.97
N GLN A 146 -12.87 16.45 -10.81
CA GLN A 146 -12.24 16.70 -12.10
C GLN A 146 -13.26 16.52 -13.23
N TYR A 147 -13.11 17.34 -14.26
CA TYR A 147 -13.98 17.34 -15.42
C TYR A 147 -13.12 17.30 -16.68
N THR A 148 -13.62 16.61 -17.69
CA THR A 148 -13.03 16.60 -19.03
C THR A 148 -14.15 16.74 -20.05
N ARG A 149 -13.77 16.83 -21.33
CA ARG A 149 -14.72 16.96 -22.44
C ARG A 149 -15.67 15.74 -22.47
N PRO A 150 -16.94 15.93 -22.89
CA PRO A 150 -17.57 17.15 -23.41
C PRO A 150 -18.02 18.14 -22.32
N ALA A 151 -18.33 19.39 -22.71
CA ALA A 151 -18.76 20.44 -21.77
C ALA A 151 -20.13 20.18 -21.11
N SER A 152 -21.03 19.48 -21.83
CA SER A 152 -22.33 19.05 -21.33
C SER A 152 -22.48 17.54 -21.53
N TRP A 153 -22.90 16.83 -20.49
CA TRP A 153 -23.21 15.41 -20.57
C TRP A 153 -24.51 15.12 -19.80
N LYS A 154 -25.52 14.60 -20.50
CA LYS A 154 -26.85 14.31 -19.93
C LYS A 154 -27.50 15.51 -19.20
N GLY A 155 -27.30 16.73 -19.71
CA GLY A 155 -27.79 17.95 -19.09
C GLY A 155 -27.02 18.40 -17.84
N MET A 156 -25.86 17.79 -17.57
CA MET A 156 -24.93 18.23 -16.54
C MET A 156 -23.79 19.00 -17.19
N GLU A 157 -23.61 20.26 -16.78
CA GLU A 157 -22.56 21.14 -17.30
C GLU A 157 -21.29 21.08 -16.44
N VAL A 158 -20.14 21.29 -17.08
CA VAL A 158 -18.88 21.56 -16.36
C VAL A 158 -19.00 22.90 -15.62
N PRO A 159 -18.52 23.02 -14.35
CA PRO A 159 -18.54 24.27 -13.62
C PRO A 159 -17.90 25.42 -14.41
N GLU A 160 -18.64 26.52 -14.57
CA GLU A 160 -18.26 27.64 -15.45
C GLU A 160 -16.86 28.20 -15.14
N VAL A 161 -16.49 28.26 -13.85
CA VAL A 161 -15.16 28.70 -13.39
C VAL A 161 -14.02 27.93 -14.07
N LEU A 162 -14.19 26.63 -14.35
CA LEU A 162 -13.19 25.78 -15.00
C LEU A 162 -13.04 26.06 -16.50
N LEU A 163 -13.96 26.82 -17.09
CA LEU A 163 -13.98 27.19 -18.51
C LEU A 163 -13.42 28.60 -18.75
N THR A 164 -13.15 29.38 -17.70
CA THR A 164 -12.73 30.79 -17.81
C THR A 164 -11.26 31.00 -18.16
N GLY A 165 -10.41 30.00 -17.94
CA GLY A 165 -8.95 30.14 -18.02
C GLY A 165 -8.34 30.98 -16.89
N ASN A 166 -9.13 31.45 -15.91
CA ASN A 166 -8.63 32.20 -14.77
C ASN A 166 -8.01 31.26 -13.74
N HIS A 167 -6.69 31.05 -13.82
CA HIS A 167 -5.95 30.15 -12.94
C HIS A 167 -6.16 30.44 -11.45
N GLY A 168 -6.28 31.71 -11.04
CA GLY A 168 -6.48 32.07 -9.64
C GLY A 168 -7.84 31.62 -9.09
N GLU A 169 -8.91 31.88 -9.85
CA GLU A 169 -10.26 31.45 -9.47
C GLU A 169 -10.43 29.92 -9.57
N ILE A 170 -9.77 29.28 -10.55
CA ILE A 170 -9.74 27.82 -10.67
C ILE A 170 -9.06 27.18 -9.47
N GLU A 171 -7.88 27.64 -9.06
CA GLU A 171 -7.17 27.10 -7.89
C GLU A 171 -7.96 27.33 -6.59
N LYS A 172 -8.58 28.50 -6.43
CA LYS A 172 -9.45 28.79 -5.29
C LYS A 172 -10.65 27.85 -5.25
N TRP A 173 -11.28 27.60 -6.40
CA TRP A 173 -12.39 26.65 -6.52
C TRP A 173 -11.95 25.22 -6.18
N ARG A 174 -10.83 24.76 -6.74
CA ARG A 174 -10.24 23.43 -6.49
C ARG A 174 -9.99 23.21 -5.01
N ARG A 175 -9.33 24.17 -4.34
CA ARG A 175 -9.04 24.09 -2.91
C ARG A 175 -10.32 24.02 -2.07
N ASN A 176 -11.30 24.87 -2.34
CA ASN A 176 -12.55 24.88 -1.58
C ASN A 176 -13.36 23.59 -1.78
N ALA A 177 -13.40 23.07 -3.02
CA ALA A 177 -14.08 21.80 -3.32
C ALA A 177 -13.39 20.62 -2.63
N SER A 178 -12.06 20.56 -2.68
CA SER A 178 -11.26 19.54 -1.99
C SER A 178 -11.50 19.57 -0.47
N LEU A 179 -11.48 20.75 0.16
CA LEU A 179 -11.79 20.90 1.59
C LEU A 179 -13.21 20.47 1.93
N SER A 180 -14.21 20.87 1.14
CA SER A 180 -15.61 20.50 1.35
C SER A 180 -15.82 18.98 1.27
N ILE A 181 -15.21 18.31 0.28
CA ILE A 181 -15.27 16.86 0.12
C ILE A 181 -14.56 16.15 1.27
N THR A 182 -13.39 16.65 1.67
CA THR A 182 -12.62 16.11 2.79
C THR A 182 -13.43 16.20 4.08
N ALA A 183 -13.99 17.37 4.39
CA ALA A 183 -14.84 17.56 5.58
C ALA A 183 -16.06 16.62 5.59
N ALA A 184 -16.66 16.39 4.43
CA ALA A 184 -17.85 15.55 4.32
C ALA A 184 -17.56 14.03 4.39
N ARG A 185 -16.39 13.57 3.90
CA ARG A 185 -16.11 12.12 3.72
C ARG A 185 -14.99 11.58 4.60
N ARG A 186 -13.99 12.41 4.89
CA ARG A 186 -12.79 12.08 5.68
C ARG A 186 -12.44 13.22 6.63
N PRO A 187 -13.36 13.58 7.55
CA PRO A 187 -13.13 14.66 8.50
C PRO A 187 -11.93 14.41 9.42
N ASP A 188 -11.51 13.16 9.59
CA ASP A 188 -10.30 12.76 10.28
C ASP A 188 -9.03 13.40 9.67
N LEU A 189 -8.94 13.49 8.33
CA LEU A 189 -7.80 14.08 7.64
C LEU A 189 -7.64 15.59 7.89
N LEU A 190 -8.69 16.28 8.37
CA LEU A 190 -8.63 17.70 8.71
C LEU A 190 -8.11 17.93 10.14
N LYS A 191 -8.42 17.02 11.07
CA LYS A 191 -7.98 17.11 12.48
C LYS A 191 -6.48 16.92 12.62
N ASP A 192 -5.89 16.07 11.78
CA ASP A 192 -4.43 15.87 11.77
C ASP A 192 -3.67 17.08 11.20
N ARG A 193 -4.37 17.98 10.48
CA ARG A 193 -3.77 19.16 9.83
C ARG A 193 -3.87 20.44 10.66
N TYR A 194 -4.93 20.57 11.43
CA TYR A 194 -5.18 21.68 12.35
C TYR A 194 -5.41 21.04 13.71
N GLY A 195 -4.38 21.04 14.56
CA GLY A 195 -4.48 20.45 15.90
C GLY A 195 -5.71 20.96 16.66
N GLU A 196 -6.14 20.23 17.68
CA GLU A 196 -7.41 20.38 18.44
C GLU A 196 -7.79 21.80 18.96
N ASN A 197 -6.98 22.83 18.73
CA ASN A 197 -7.19 24.20 19.20
C ASN A 197 -7.83 25.17 18.17
N ASP A 198 -8.05 24.76 16.91
CA ASP A 198 -8.60 25.66 15.87
C ASP A 198 -10.06 25.35 15.47
N VAL A 199 -10.76 24.50 16.24
CA VAL A 199 -12.17 24.16 16.03
C VAL A 199 -12.97 24.41 17.32
N GLU A 200 -12.99 25.67 17.77
CA GLU A 200 -14.06 26.24 18.61
C GLU A 200 -14.54 27.57 18.01
#